data_AF-A2YAU8-F1
#
_entry.id   AF-A2YAU8-F1
#
_cell.length_a   1.000
_cell.length_b   1.000
_cell.length_c   1.000
_cell.angle_alpha   90.00
_cell.angle_beta   90.00
_cell.angle_gamma   90.00
#
_symmetry.space_group_name_H-M   'P 1'
#
loop_
_entity.id
_entity.type
_entity.pdbx_description
1 polymer ?
#
loop_
_entity_poly.entity_id
_entity_poly.type
_entity_poly.pdbx_seq_one_letter_code
_entity_poly.pdbx_strand_id
1 'polypeptide(L)'
;MRKLPNFVALSEKKIRRAVEFLKRDVGLEGRYIVQRPVLLSYSLERRLLPRHCLLKVLRTKGLLNSELDYYYTAALSEKKFVNKFVHPYEDHIAGLADAYASGCSEERNGVASLLSLQTEMDGVKVYAGKSC
;
A
#
# COMPACT_ATOMS: atom_id res chain seq x y z
N MET A 1 -12.24 -24.85 -13.41
CA MET A 1 -11.87 -23.75 -12.50
C MET A 1 -11.09 -24.31 -11.32
N ARG A 2 -9.82 -23.95 -11.14
CA ARG A 2 -9.01 -24.43 -10.00
C ARG A 2 -9.50 -23.72 -8.74
N LYS A 3 -10.11 -24.49 -7.83
CA LYS A 3 -10.49 -24.00 -6.50
C LYS A 3 -9.20 -23.75 -5.72
N LEU A 4 -8.90 -22.49 -5.42
CA LEU A 4 -7.88 -22.15 -4.42
C LEU A 4 -8.46 -22.55 -3.05
N PRO A 5 -7.93 -23.57 -2.36
CA PRO A 5 -8.51 -24.07 -1.11
C PRO A 5 -8.53 -23.03 0.01
N ASN A 6 -7.69 -21.99 -0.09
CA ASN A 6 -7.56 -20.97 0.94
C ASN A 6 -8.56 -19.80 0.81
N PHE A 7 -9.33 -19.73 -0.28
CA PHE A 7 -10.28 -18.63 -0.48
C PHE A 7 -11.58 -18.83 0.32
N VAL A 8 -11.95 -20.09 0.60
CA VAL A 8 -13.19 -20.46 1.32
C VAL A 8 -13.18 -20.10 2.81
N ALA A 9 -12.03 -19.72 3.38
CA ALA A 9 -11.91 -19.30 4.78
C ALA A 9 -11.99 -17.77 4.98
N LEU A 10 -12.08 -16.98 3.90
CA LEU A 10 -12.22 -15.52 4.00
C LEU A 10 -13.69 -15.15 4.03
N SER A 11 -14.11 -14.39 5.04
CA SER A 11 -15.47 -13.86 5.05
C SER A 11 -15.67 -12.93 3.86
N GLU A 12 -16.85 -12.98 3.24
CA GLU A 12 -17.24 -12.10 2.13
C GLU A 12 -16.96 -10.62 2.45
N LYS A 13 -17.18 -10.23 3.72
CA LYS A 13 -16.88 -8.89 4.25
C LYS A 13 -15.40 -8.52 4.10
N LYS A 14 -14.47 -9.44 4.38
CA LYS A 14 -13.02 -9.20 4.21
C LYS A 14 -12.67 -9.02 2.74
N ILE A 15 -13.20 -9.88 1.87
CA ILE A 15 -12.97 -9.80 0.42
C ILE A 15 -13.49 -8.47 -0.13
N ARG A 16 -14.72 -8.07 0.22
CA ARG A 16 -15.32 -6.82 -0.24
C ARG A 16 -14.49 -5.60 0.17
N ARG A 17 -14.04 -5.55 1.43
CA ARG A 17 -13.15 -4.47 1.92
C ARG A 17 -11.82 -4.44 1.17
N ALA A 18 -11.21 -5.58 0.91
CA ALA A 18 -9.96 -5.65 0.16
C ALA A 18 -10.15 -5.20 -1.29
N VAL A 19 -11.22 -5.63 -1.96
CA VAL A 19 -11.54 -5.19 -3.33
C VAL A 19 -11.80 -3.68 -3.39
N GLU A 20 -12.57 -3.14 -2.44
CA GLU A 20 -12.85 -1.71 -2.37
C GLU A 20 -11.56 -0.91 -2.20
N PHE A 21 -10.69 -1.31 -1.28
CA PHE A 21 -9.38 -0.68 -1.08
C PHE A 21 -8.51 -0.74 -2.34
N LEU A 22 -8.39 -1.92 -2.97
CA LEU A 22 -7.59 -2.10 -4.17
C LEU A 22 -8.09 -1.27 -5.36
N LYS A 23 -9.40 -1.06 -5.48
CA LYS A 23 -9.97 -0.23 -6.55
C LYS A 23 -9.90 1.26 -6.24
N ARG A 24 -10.31 1.66 -5.03
CA ARG A 24 -10.52 3.07 -4.66
C ARG A 24 -9.23 3.75 -4.23
N ASP A 25 -8.48 3.12 -3.33
CA ASP A 25 -7.32 3.74 -2.70
C ASP A 25 -6.04 3.43 -3.49
N VAL A 26 -5.90 2.21 -4.02
CA VAL A 26 -4.75 1.81 -4.86
C VAL A 26 -4.94 2.18 -6.33
N GLY A 27 -6.18 2.26 -6.81
CA GLY A 27 -6.49 2.61 -8.21
C GLY A 27 -6.41 1.45 -9.21
N LEU A 28 -6.52 0.19 -8.75
CA LEU A 28 -6.42 -0.97 -9.64
C LEU A 28 -7.73 -1.25 -10.39
N GLU A 29 -7.60 -1.62 -11.67
CA GLU A 29 -8.73 -2.08 -12.46
C GLU A 29 -9.31 -3.40 -11.96
N GLY A 30 -10.63 -3.57 -12.10
CA GLY A 30 -11.30 -4.82 -11.76
C GLY A 30 -10.71 -6.04 -12.50
N ARG A 31 -10.37 -5.87 -13.78
CA ARG A 31 -9.71 -6.92 -14.59
C ARG A 31 -8.37 -7.35 -13.98
N TYR A 32 -7.56 -6.39 -13.53
CA TYR A 32 -6.27 -6.67 -12.90
C TYR A 32 -6.44 -7.50 -11.62
N ILE A 33 -7.42 -7.15 -10.78
CA ILE A 33 -7.72 -7.85 -9.52
C ILE A 33 -8.23 -9.28 -9.79
N VAL A 34 -9.16 -9.45 -10.73
CA VAL A 34 -9.72 -10.76 -11.10
C VAL A 34 -8.64 -11.71 -11.63
N GLN A 35 -7.66 -11.20 -12.37
CA GLN A 35 -6.52 -11.99 -12.85
C GLN A 35 -5.54 -12.38 -11.73
N ARG A 36 -5.58 -11.71 -10.58
CA ARG A 36 -4.66 -11.90 -9.45
C ARG A 36 -5.41 -12.06 -8.12
N PRO A 37 -6.26 -13.09 -7.97
CA PRO A 37 -7.08 -13.27 -6.77
C PRO A 37 -6.24 -13.52 -5.51
N VAL A 38 -4.97 -13.91 -5.65
CA VAL A 38 -4.01 -14.02 -4.55
C VAL A 38 -3.84 -12.70 -3.77
N LEU A 39 -4.05 -11.54 -4.39
CA LEU A 39 -4.04 -10.25 -3.69
C LEU A 39 -5.07 -10.22 -2.55
N LEU A 40 -6.22 -10.87 -2.76
CA LEU A 40 -7.31 -10.95 -1.78
C LEU A 40 -7.00 -11.92 -0.63
N SER A 41 -5.97 -12.77 -0.78
CA SER A 41 -5.50 -13.67 0.28
C SER A 41 -4.55 -12.98 1.27
N TYR A 42 -4.00 -11.82 0.92
CA TYR A 42 -3.17 -11.04 1.82
C TYR A 42 -4.00 -10.26 2.83
N SER A 43 -3.45 -10.07 4.03
CA SER A 43 -4.08 -9.23 5.04
C SER A 43 -4.14 -7.77 4.57
N LEU A 44 -5.35 -7.22 4.51
CA LEU A 44 -5.56 -5.81 4.19
C LEU A 44 -4.82 -4.92 5.19
N GLU A 45 -5.07 -5.13 6.48
CA GLU A 45 -4.57 -4.27 7.56
C GLU A 45 -3.07 -4.45 7.82
N ARG A 46 -2.52 -5.66 7.61
CA ARG A 46 -1.11 -5.95 7.97
C ARG A 46 -0.13 -5.93 6.81
N ARG A 47 -0.62 -6.04 5.58
CA ARG A 47 0.25 -6.15 4.40
C ARG A 47 -0.12 -5.16 3.31
N LEU A 48 -1.37 -5.15 2.85
CA LEU A 48 -1.72 -4.31 1.70
C LEU A 48 -1.69 -2.83 2.07
N LEU A 49 -2.34 -2.45 3.16
CA LEU A 49 -2.46 -1.06 3.60
C LEU A 49 -1.11 -0.46 4.03
N PRO A 50 -0.30 -1.08 4.91
CA PRO A 50 0.97 -0.48 5.34
C PRO A 50 1.95 -0.29 4.17
N ARG A 51 2.01 -1.28 3.25
CA ARG A 51 2.87 -1.20 2.06
C ARG A 51 2.40 -0.13 1.09
N HIS A 52 1.09 0.00 0.88
CA HIS A 52 0.54 1.07 0.05
C HIS A 52 0.85 2.46 0.63
N CYS A 53 0.63 2.64 1.94
CA CYS A 53 0.93 3.90 2.63
C CYS A 53 2.42 4.26 2.50
N LEU A 54 3.32 3.32 2.77
CA LEU A 54 4.76 3.56 2.63
C LEU A 54 5.15 3.97 1.20
N LEU A 55 4.69 3.21 0.20
CA LEU A 55 5.00 3.52 -1.21
C LEU A 55 4.44 4.89 -1.63
N LYS A 56 3.28 5.29 -1.09
CA LYS A 56 2.70 6.63 -1.32
C LYS A 56 3.56 7.74 -0.71
N VAL A 57 4.06 7.56 0.52
CA VAL A 57 4.98 8.52 1.16
C VAL A 57 6.25 8.68 0.34
N LEU A 58 6.87 7.56 -0.07
CA LEU A 58 8.11 7.59 -0.86
C LEU A 58 7.92 8.30 -2.22
N ARG A 59 6.80 8.04 -2.90
CA ARG A 59 6.47 8.74 -4.17
C ARG A 59 6.27 10.23 -3.96
N THR A 60 5.56 10.61 -2.90
CA THR A 60 5.27 12.02 -2.61
C THR A 60 6.55 12.79 -2.28
N LYS A 61 7.51 12.15 -1.61
CA LYS A 61 8.84 12.71 -1.35
C LYS A 61 9.81 12.63 -2.54
N GLY A 62 9.37 12.15 -3.71
CA GLY A 62 10.22 12.02 -4.91
C GLY A 62 11.33 10.96 -4.79
N LEU A 63 11.25 10.08 -3.79
CA LEU A 63 12.25 9.03 -3.51
C LEU A 63 12.01 7.77 -4.35
N LEU A 64 10.85 7.68 -5.02
CA LEU A 64 10.43 6.52 -5.77
C LEU A 64 9.77 6.97 -7.08
N ASN A 65 10.57 6.97 -8.16
CA ASN A 65 10.19 7.53 -9.47
C ASN A 65 9.68 6.48 -10.47
N SER A 66 9.74 5.19 -10.13
CA SER A 66 9.29 4.11 -11.02
C SER A 66 7.86 3.68 -10.72
N GLU A 67 7.11 3.43 -11.80
CA GLU A 67 5.85 2.69 -11.69
C GLU A 67 6.17 1.24 -11.33
N LEU A 68 5.77 0.84 -10.11
CA LEU A 68 5.92 -0.51 -9.62
C LEU A 68 4.60 -1.25 -9.78
N ASP A 69 4.67 -2.47 -10.34
CA ASP A 69 3.53 -3.39 -10.31
C ASP A 69 3.12 -3.64 -8.86
N TYR A 70 1.84 -3.38 -8.55
CA TYR A 70 1.34 -3.49 -7.18
C TYR A 70 1.36 -4.93 -6.67
N TYR A 71 1.16 -5.90 -7.56
CA TYR A 71 1.22 -7.30 -7.15
C TYR A 71 2.65 -7.69 -6.76
N TYR A 72 3.65 -7.22 -7.50
CA TYR A 72 5.05 -7.41 -7.15
C TYR A 72 5.35 -6.92 -5.73
N THR A 73 4.97 -5.68 -5.38
CA THR A 73 5.24 -5.12 -4.05
C THR A 73 4.45 -5.83 -2.94
N ALA A 74 3.20 -6.22 -3.22
CA ALA A 74 2.37 -7.00 -2.30
C ALA A 74 2.89 -8.43 -2.07
N ALA A 75 3.49 -9.05 -3.08
CA ALA A 75 3.96 -10.43 -3.05
C ALA A 75 5.34 -10.62 -2.37
N LEU A 76 6.11 -9.53 -2.17
CA LEU A 76 7.40 -9.63 -1.48
C LEU A 76 7.23 -10.16 -0.06
N SER A 77 8.19 -11.00 0.37
CA SER A 77 8.32 -11.33 1.79
C SER A 77 8.65 -10.07 2.59
N GLU A 78 8.32 -10.06 3.88
CA GLU A 78 8.52 -8.88 4.72
C GLU A 78 9.97 -8.39 4.71
N LYS A 79 10.92 -9.32 4.91
CA LYS A 79 12.35 -9.05 4.80
C LYS A 79 12.74 -8.41 3.47
N LYS A 80 12.23 -8.93 2.34
CA LYS A 80 12.54 -8.38 1.02
C LYS A 80 11.92 -7.00 0.80
N PHE A 81 10.73 -6.77 1.35
CA PHE A 81 10.04 -5.49 1.25
C PHE A 81 10.79 -4.42 2.06
N VAL A 82 11.11 -4.70 3.32
CA VAL A 82 11.86 -3.79 4.21
C VAL A 82 13.22 -3.42 3.60
N ASN A 83 14.00 -4.43 3.16
CA ASN A 83 15.31 -4.18 2.55
C ASN A 83 15.25 -3.31 1.29
N LYS A 84 14.12 -3.32 0.57
CA LYS A 84 13.98 -2.62 -0.71
C LYS A 84 13.31 -1.26 -0.58
N PHE A 85 12.39 -1.09 0.37
CA PHE A 85 11.53 0.08 0.46
C PHE A 85 11.56 0.79 1.81
N VAL A 86 12.23 0.24 2.83
CA VAL A 86 12.36 0.88 4.14
C VAL A 86 13.83 1.28 4.35
N HIS A 87 14.74 0.31 4.47
CA HIS A 87 16.16 0.58 4.78
C HIS A 87 16.83 1.62 3.88
N PRO A 88 16.63 1.63 2.54
CA PRO A 88 17.27 2.63 1.68
C PRO A 88 16.83 4.08 1.92
N TYR A 89 15.75 4.28 2.70
CA TYR A 89 15.12 5.58 2.90
C TYR A 89 15.07 6.01 4.37
N GLU A 90 15.67 5.23 5.29
CA GLU A 90 15.72 5.56 6.73
C GLU A 90 16.50 6.85 7.00
N ASP A 91 17.57 7.11 6.24
CA ASP A 91 18.36 8.34 6.36
C ASP A 91 17.63 9.56 5.77
N HIS A 92 16.66 9.34 4.89
CA HIS A 92 15.89 10.39 4.23
C HIS A 92 14.61 10.76 4.97
N ILE A 93 14.07 9.82 5.75
CA ILE A 93 12.83 9.99 6.49
C ILE A 93 13.04 9.48 7.91
N ALA A 94 13.26 10.42 8.83
CA ALA A 94 13.38 10.12 10.24
C ALA A 94 12.14 9.35 10.74
N GLY A 95 12.38 8.23 11.45
CA GLY A 95 11.32 7.38 12.00
C GLY A 95 10.56 6.53 10.98
N LEU A 96 11.01 6.42 9.72
CA LEU A 96 10.34 5.63 8.69
C LEU A 96 10.17 4.15 9.07
N ALA A 97 11.25 3.54 9.57
CA ALA A 97 11.25 2.13 9.97
C ALA A 97 10.25 1.88 11.11
N ASP A 98 10.25 2.75 12.13
CA ASP A 98 9.34 2.64 13.27
C ASP A 98 7.89 2.88 12.86
N ALA A 99 7.63 3.86 11.99
CA ALA A 99 6.31 4.14 11.44
C ALA A 99 5.79 2.97 10.60
N TYR A 100 6.64 2.33 9.80
CA TYR A 100 6.25 1.14 9.03
C TYR A 100 6.03 -0.08 9.94
N ALA A 101 6.93 -0.34 10.89
CA ALA A 101 6.83 -1.46 11.82
C ALA A 101 5.54 -1.38 12.67
N SER A 102 5.18 -0.19 13.16
CA SER A 102 3.93 0.04 13.90
C SER A 102 2.68 -0.09 13.02
N GLY A 103 2.79 0.14 11.71
CA GLY A 103 1.70 -0.12 10.76
C GLY A 103 1.47 -1.61 10.52
N CYS A 104 2.48 -2.44 10.79
CA CYS A 104 2.41 -3.90 10.70
C CYS A 104 1.94 -4.56 12.00
N SER A 105 1.85 -3.86 13.14
CA SER A 105 1.36 -4.37 14.43
C SER A 105 -0.13 -3.98 14.71
N GLU A 106 -0.75 -4.49 15.78
CA GLU A 106 -2.21 -4.42 16.03
C GLU A 106 -2.72 -3.03 16.38
N GLU A 107 -1.81 -2.12 16.70
CA GLU A 107 -2.12 -0.76 17.07
C GLU A 107 -2.42 0.10 15.83
N ARG A 108 -3.65 0.61 15.77
CA ARG A 108 -4.23 1.46 14.71
C ARG A 108 -3.47 2.77 14.39
N ASN A 109 -2.27 2.98 14.91
CA ASN A 109 -1.55 4.25 14.89
C ASN A 109 -0.39 4.32 13.88
N GLY A 110 0.10 3.19 13.36
CA GLY A 110 1.24 3.22 12.42
C GLY A 110 0.91 3.78 11.04
N VAL A 111 -0.28 3.44 10.50
CA VAL A 111 -0.77 4.04 9.25
C VAL A 111 -1.01 5.55 9.38
N ALA A 112 -1.43 6.01 10.56
CA ALA A 112 -1.56 7.43 10.86
C ALA A 112 -0.19 8.12 10.88
N SER A 113 0.85 7.45 11.41
CA SER A 113 2.23 7.98 11.40
C SER A 113 2.80 8.09 9.99
N LEU A 114 2.56 7.11 9.11
CA LEU A 114 2.92 7.20 7.69
C LEU A 114 2.14 8.31 6.96
N LEU A 115 0.85 8.48 7.26
CA LEU A 115 0.09 9.61 6.72
C LEU A 115 0.60 10.96 7.26
N SER A 116 1.04 11.05 8.52
CA SER A 116 1.60 12.30 9.06
C SER A 116 2.89 12.71 8.35
N LEU A 117 3.69 11.76 7.87
CA LEU A 117 4.87 12.01 7.03
C LEU A 117 4.53 12.57 5.63
N GLN A 118 3.25 12.56 5.25
CA GLN A 118 2.73 13.13 4.00
C GLN A 118 2.43 14.65 4.13
N THR A 119 2.20 15.16 5.34
CA THR A 119 1.54 16.46 5.58
C THR A 119 2.41 17.72 5.42
N GLU A 120 3.67 17.60 4.98
CA GLU A 120 4.54 18.78 4.75
C GLU A 120 4.39 19.39 3.34
N MET A 121 3.48 18.88 2.49
CA MET A 121 3.39 19.30 1.08
C MET A 121 2.00 19.76 0.58
N ASP A 122 0.98 19.91 1.43
CA ASP A 122 -0.31 20.50 1.01
C ASP A 122 -0.25 22.04 0.79
N GLY A 123 0.96 22.60 0.74
CA GLY A 123 1.27 24.01 0.51
C GLY A 123 1.55 24.43 -0.93
N VAL A 124 1.19 23.66 -1.96
CA VAL A 124 1.19 24.15 -3.36
C VAL A 124 -0.08 23.71 -4.10
N LYS A 125 -1.02 24.64 -4.24
CA LYS A 125 -2.14 24.56 -5.20
C LYS A 125 -1.62 24.58 -6.64
N VAL A 126 -2.44 24.00 -7.53
CA VAL A 126 -2.73 24.36 -8.93
C VAL A 126 -2.47 23.22 -9.94
N TYR A 127 -3.54 22.50 -10.27
CA TYR A 127 -3.85 22.21 -11.68
C TYR A 127 -5.25 22.76 -11.96
N ALA A 128 -5.28 24.05 -12.29
CA ALA A 128 -6.39 24.69 -12.96
C ALA A 128 -6.19 24.51 -14.48
N GLY A 129 -7.26 24.11 -15.19
CA GLY A 129 -7.38 24.12 -16.65
C GLY A 129 -6.69 22.95 -17.36
N LYS A 130 -7.33 22.24 -18.30
CA LYS A 130 -8.12 22.77 -19.41
C LYS A 130 -9.32 21.89 -19.73
N SER A 131 -10.49 22.54 -19.79
CA SER A 131 -11.64 22.13 -20.60
C SER A 131 -11.84 23.23 -21.64
N CYS A 132 -11.51 22.91 -22.89
CA CYS A 132 -12.19 23.33 -24.11
C CYS A 132 -11.59 22.49 -25.24
#